data_AF-A0A3D3L557-F1
#
_entry.id   AF-A0A3D3L557-F1
#
_cell.length_a   1.000
_cell.length_b   1.000
_cell.length_c   1.000
_cell.angle_alpha   90.00
_cell.angle_beta   90.00
_cell.angle_gamma   90.00
#
_symmetry.space_group_name_H-M   'P 1'
#
loop_
_entity.id
_entity.type
_entity.pdbx_description
1 polymer ?
#
loop_
_entity_poly.entity_id
_entity_poly.type
_entity_poly.pdbx_seq_one_letter_code
_entity_poly.pdbx_strand_id
1 'polypeptide(L)'
;MNCDVCEAEATVFLTQIINGQMTTVNLCDACSKAKGVTDETGFGLAEAFLTPPHPHSEIETACPACGFTSAQLKKIGRMGCPECYTTFRQHIEGLLKSMHKGTQHTGKQPRHL
;
A
#
# COMPACT_ATOMS: atom_id res chain seq x y z
N MET A 1 23.56 -12.44 -18.58
CA MET A 1 22.83 -11.92 -17.40
C MET A 1 21.39 -11.80 -17.82
N ASN A 2 20.61 -12.81 -17.45
CA ASN A 2 19.27 -13.02 -17.99
C ASN A 2 18.24 -12.38 -17.07
N CYS A 3 17.06 -12.10 -17.61
CA CYS A 3 15.90 -11.61 -16.90
C CYS A 3 15.40 -12.72 -15.97
N ASP A 4 15.20 -12.40 -14.69
CA ASP A 4 14.74 -13.36 -13.68
C ASP A 4 13.30 -13.86 -13.91
N VAL A 5 12.57 -13.25 -14.87
CA VAL A 5 11.17 -13.58 -15.17
C VAL A 5 11.00 -14.37 -16.47
N CYS A 6 11.77 -14.06 -17.51
CA CYS A 6 11.54 -14.59 -18.86
C CYS A 6 12.83 -15.01 -19.59
N GLU A 7 13.97 -15.06 -18.89
CA GLU A 7 15.27 -15.49 -19.39
C GLU A 7 15.85 -14.69 -20.58
N ALA A 8 15.19 -13.63 -21.04
CA ALA A 8 15.72 -12.68 -22.02
C ALA A 8 16.93 -11.88 -21.48
N GLU A 9 17.65 -11.14 -22.30
CA GLU A 9 18.76 -10.30 -21.82
C GLU A 9 18.26 -9.20 -20.87
N ALA A 10 18.88 -9.09 -19.68
CA ALA A 10 18.50 -8.10 -18.68
C ALA A 10 19.09 -6.72 -19.03
N THR A 11 18.25 -5.69 -19.00
CA THR A 11 18.62 -4.30 -19.28
C THR A 11 18.38 -3.37 -18.09
N VAL A 12 17.62 -3.82 -17.09
CA VAL A 12 17.27 -3.07 -15.88
C VAL A 12 17.71 -3.87 -14.67
N PHE A 13 18.50 -3.23 -13.80
CA PHE A 13 19.07 -3.83 -12.59
C PHE A 13 18.54 -3.08 -11.38
N LEU A 14 17.72 -3.74 -10.58
CA LEU A 14 17.10 -3.13 -9.41
C LEU A 14 17.66 -3.73 -8.13
N THR A 15 18.03 -2.87 -7.18
CA THR A 15 18.37 -3.25 -5.82
C THR A 15 17.41 -2.58 -4.86
N GLN A 16 16.73 -3.39 -4.04
CA GLN A 16 15.85 -2.90 -2.97
C GLN A 16 16.41 -3.30 -1.60
N ILE A 17 16.22 -2.40 -0.63
CA ILE A 17 16.59 -2.63 0.77
C ILE A 17 15.30 -2.52 1.60
N ILE A 18 14.81 -3.65 2.11
CA ILE A 18 13.61 -3.71 2.95
C ILE A 18 13.99 -4.31 4.29
N ASN A 19 13.72 -3.60 5.40
CA ASN A 19 14.06 -4.03 6.76
C ASN A 19 15.55 -4.44 6.94
N GLY A 20 16.45 -3.82 6.18
CA GLY A 20 17.89 -4.11 6.22
C GLY A 20 18.34 -5.33 5.39
N GLN A 21 17.42 -6.01 4.70
CA GLN A 21 17.75 -7.06 3.74
C GLN A 21 17.80 -6.48 2.32
N MET A 22 18.91 -6.76 1.63
CA MET A 22 19.15 -6.33 0.25
C MET A 22 18.68 -7.43 -0.70
N THR A 23 17.84 -7.08 -1.67
CA THR A 23 17.37 -7.98 -2.73
C THR A 23 17.63 -7.33 -4.08
N THR A 24 18.27 -8.07 -4.98
CA THR A 24 18.61 -7.61 -6.32
C THR A 24 17.85 -8.43 -7.35
N VAL A 25 17.22 -7.75 -8.31
CA VAL A 25 16.44 -8.37 -9.40
C VAL A 25 16.87 -7.77 -10.73
N ASN A 26 17.10 -8.63 -11.70
CA ASN A 26 17.51 -8.30 -13.06
C ASN A 26 16.32 -8.52 -14.01
N LEU A 27 15.89 -7.47 -14.69
CA LEU A 27 14.73 -7.49 -15.58
C LEU A 27 15.11 -7.02 -16.98
N CYS A 28 14.45 -7.57 -18.00
CA CYS A 28 14.45 -6.97 -19.33
C CYS A 28 13.49 -5.77 -19.40
N ASP A 29 13.60 -4.93 -20.43
CA ASP A 29 12.77 -3.74 -20.61
C ASP A 29 11.26 -4.06 -20.57
N ALA A 30 10.83 -5.15 -21.21
CA ALA A 30 9.44 -5.58 -21.21
C ALA A 30 8.94 -5.97 -19.81
N CYS A 31 9.72 -6.77 -19.07
CA CYS A 31 9.36 -7.19 -17.72
C CYS A 31 9.42 -6.03 -16.72
N SER A 32 10.36 -5.11 -16.88
CA SER A 32 10.49 -3.90 -16.06
C SER A 32 9.24 -3.01 -16.18
N LYS A 33 8.78 -2.77 -17.41
CA LYS A 33 7.55 -2.01 -17.68
C LYS A 33 6.30 -2.73 -17.20
N ALA A 34 6.20 -4.04 -17.45
CA ALA A 34 5.07 -4.85 -16.99
C ALA A 34 4.97 -4.92 -15.45
N LYS A 35 6.11 -4.83 -14.75
CA LYS A 35 6.18 -4.80 -13.28
C LYS A 35 6.13 -3.38 -12.70
N GLY A 36 5.95 -2.33 -13.52
CA GLY A 36 5.85 -0.95 -13.06
C GLY A 36 7.13 -0.41 -12.41
N VAL A 37 8.30 -0.96 -12.77
CA VAL A 37 9.60 -0.57 -12.17
C VAL A 37 10.08 0.78 -12.69
N THR A 38 9.68 1.15 -13.90
CA THR A 38 10.06 2.41 -14.56
C THR A 38 9.11 3.58 -14.26
N ASP A 39 8.05 3.37 -13.49
CA ASP A 39 7.13 4.44 -13.13
C ASP A 39 7.78 5.35 -12.08
N GLU A 40 7.65 6.68 -12.22
CA GLU A 40 8.29 7.70 -11.36
C GLU A 40 7.92 7.57 -9.87
N THR A 41 6.95 6.72 -9.56
CA THR A 41 6.54 6.39 -8.19
C THR A 41 7.39 5.30 -7.54
N GLY A 42 8.16 4.48 -8.25
CA GLY A 42 9.11 3.51 -7.65
C GLY A 42 8.48 2.45 -6.72
N PHE A 43 7.15 2.36 -6.64
CA PHE A 43 6.40 1.52 -5.71
C PHE A 43 5.96 0.17 -6.29
N GLY A 44 6.06 -0.04 -7.61
CA GLY A 44 5.45 -1.18 -8.31
C GLY A 44 5.91 -2.58 -7.85
N LEU A 45 7.11 -2.72 -7.29
CA LEU A 45 7.63 -4.02 -6.82
C LEU A 45 7.52 -4.25 -5.31
N ALA A 46 7.42 -3.19 -4.50
CA ALA A 46 7.22 -3.37 -3.06
C ALA A 46 5.85 -4.00 -2.78
N GLU A 47 4.80 -3.55 -3.46
CA GLU A 47 3.45 -4.12 -3.29
C GLU A 47 3.33 -5.55 -3.83
N ALA A 48 4.04 -5.88 -4.92
CA ALA A 48 3.96 -7.20 -5.55
C ALA A 48 4.62 -8.31 -4.72
N PHE A 49 5.60 -7.99 -3.87
CA PHE A 49 6.27 -8.98 -3.01
C PHE A 49 5.78 -8.99 -1.56
N LEU A 50 5.19 -7.88 -1.07
CA LEU A 50 4.71 -7.77 0.30
C LEU A 50 3.26 -8.27 0.49
N THR A 51 2.53 -8.56 -0.59
CA THR A 51 1.13 -8.96 -0.52
C THR A 51 0.97 -10.45 -0.83
N PRO A 52 0.68 -11.32 0.15
CA PRO A 52 0.25 -12.70 -0.17
C PRO A 52 -1.04 -12.66 -1.00
N PRO A 53 -1.31 -13.67 -1.86
CA PRO A 53 -2.51 -13.73 -2.68
C PRO A 53 -3.72 -14.06 -1.79
N HIS A 54 -4.18 -13.07 -1.03
CA HIS A 54 -5.52 -13.13 -0.47
C HIS A 54 -6.48 -12.67 -1.56
N PRO A 55 -7.53 -13.46 -1.88
CA PRO A 55 -8.65 -12.97 -2.66
C PRO A 55 -9.44 -12.02 -1.75
N HIS A 56 -8.90 -10.84 -1.48
CA HIS A 56 -9.73 -9.74 -1.04
C HIS A 56 -10.48 -9.30 -2.28
N SER A 57 -11.65 -9.89 -2.51
CA SER A 57 -12.71 -9.17 -3.19
C SER A 57 -12.78 -7.80 -2.50
N GLU A 58 -12.28 -6.76 -3.15
CA GLU A 58 -12.50 -5.38 -2.72
C GLU A 58 -13.99 -5.14 -2.88
N ILE A 59 -14.78 -5.56 -1.88
CA ILE A 59 -16.18 -5.24 -1.76
C ILE A 59 -16.17 -3.73 -1.59
N GLU A 60 -16.50 -3.00 -2.65
CA GLU A 60 -16.69 -1.55 -2.63
C GLU A 60 -17.74 -1.22 -1.58
N THR A 61 -17.25 -0.93 -0.37
CA THR A 61 -18.11 -0.70 0.79
C THR A 61 -18.50 0.77 0.74
N ALA A 62 -19.80 1.02 0.64
CA ALA A 62 -20.36 2.36 0.75
C ALA A 62 -20.88 2.59 2.18
N CYS A 63 -20.72 3.81 2.69
CA CYS A 63 -21.29 4.22 3.96
C CYS A 63 -22.82 4.18 3.89
N PRO A 64 -23.52 3.48 4.79
CA PRO A 64 -24.98 3.38 4.75
C PRO A 64 -25.67 4.73 5.02
N ALA A 65 -25.01 5.67 5.69
CA ALA A 65 -25.58 6.96 6.04
C ALA A 65 -25.45 8.03 4.94
N CYS A 66 -24.34 8.03 4.18
CA CYS A 66 -24.06 9.09 3.21
C CYS A 66 -23.64 8.60 1.82
N GLY A 67 -23.54 7.28 1.61
CA GLY A 67 -23.14 6.67 0.34
C GLY A 67 -21.65 6.84 -0.02
N PHE A 68 -20.85 7.47 0.85
CA PHE A 68 -19.41 7.67 0.62
C PHE A 68 -18.70 6.32 0.48
N THR A 69 -17.84 6.15 -0.52
CA THR A 69 -17.22 4.85 -0.85
C THR A 69 -15.78 4.72 -0.34
N SER A 70 -15.30 3.49 -0.20
CA SER A 70 -13.89 3.20 0.12
C SER A 70 -12.92 3.75 -0.94
N ALA A 71 -13.30 3.76 -2.22
CA ALA A 71 -12.51 4.35 -3.31
C ALA A 71 -12.38 5.88 -3.15
N GLN A 72 -13.46 6.57 -2.77
CA GLN A 72 -13.42 8.00 -2.47
C GLN A 72 -12.55 8.30 -1.24
N LEU A 73 -12.59 7.45 -0.22
CA LEU A 73 -11.70 7.57 0.94
C LEU A 73 -10.23 7.47 0.53
N LYS A 74 -9.84 6.47 -0.27
CA LYS A 74 -8.46 6.31 -0.77
C LYS A 74 -8.02 7.51 -1.62
N LYS A 75 -8.89 8.05 -2.48
CA LYS A 75 -8.57 9.15 -3.40
C LYS A 75 -8.50 10.53 -2.70
N ILE A 76 -9.42 10.81 -1.79
CA ILE A 76 -9.60 12.14 -1.17
C ILE A 76 -8.86 12.22 0.16
N GLY A 77 -8.67 11.09 0.86
CA GLY A 77 -8.06 11.03 2.18
C GLY A 77 -8.92 11.63 3.29
N ARG A 78 -10.23 11.83 3.06
CA ARG A 78 -11.18 12.45 4.01
C ARG A 78 -12.45 11.63 4.16
N MET A 79 -13.11 11.80 5.31
CA MET A 79 -14.38 11.16 5.64
C MET A 79 -15.58 12.04 5.24
N GLY A 80 -16.66 11.42 4.78
CA GLY A 80 -17.87 12.13 4.36
C GLY A 80 -18.83 12.50 5.51
N CYS A 81 -18.98 11.64 6.51
CA CYS A 81 -19.85 11.87 7.67
C CYS A 81 -19.33 11.12 8.92
N PRO A 82 -19.93 11.32 10.12
CA PRO A 82 -19.50 10.62 11.34
C PRO A 82 -19.54 9.08 11.24
N GLU A 83 -20.54 8.52 10.56
CA GLU A 83 -20.68 7.06 10.37
C GLU A 83 -19.60 6.46 9.44
N CYS A 84 -18.84 7.31 8.74
CA CYS A 84 -17.70 6.82 7.95
C CYS A 84 -16.57 6.29 8.84
N TYR A 85 -16.40 6.79 10.06
CA TYR A 85 -15.35 6.30 10.98
C TYR A 85 -15.57 4.86 11.42
N THR A 86 -16.83 4.48 11.64
CA THR A 86 -17.24 3.12 11.99
C THR A 86 -17.23 2.22 10.76
N THR A 87 -17.80 2.69 9.65
CA THR A 87 -17.89 1.92 8.39
C THR A 87 -16.50 1.54 7.86
N PHE A 88 -15.56 2.49 7.84
CA PHE A 88 -14.22 2.28 7.27
C PHE A 88 -13.15 1.94 8.30
N ARG A 89 -13.55 1.53 9.52
CA ARG A 89 -12.65 1.31 10.64
C ARG A 89 -11.43 0.44 10.30
N GLN A 90 -11.64 -0.70 9.64
CA GLN A 90 -10.55 -1.61 9.28
C GLN A 90 -9.52 -0.95 8.36
N HIS A 91 -9.98 -0.12 7.42
CA HIS A 91 -9.10 0.61 6.52
C HIS A 91 -8.31 1.70 7.27
N ILE A 92 -8.99 2.43 8.16
CA ILE A 92 -8.37 3.47 9.00
C ILE A 92 -7.31 2.87 9.93
N GLU A 93 -7.58 1.72 10.55
CA GLU A 93 -6.63 1.03 11.44
C GLU A 93 -5.36 0.62 10.69
N GLY A 94 -5.48 0.17 9.43
CA GLY A 94 -4.33 -0.11 8.56
C GLY A 94 -3.50 1.13 8.25
N LEU A 95 -4.17 2.24 7.88
CA LEU A 95 -3.51 3.51 7.60
C LEU A 95 -2.81 4.10 8.83
N LEU A 96 -3.45 4.04 10.01
CA LEU A 96 -2.85 4.55 11.24
C LEU A 96 -1.59 3.77 11.62
N LYS A 97 -1.56 2.44 11.38
CA LYS A 97 -0.37 1.62 11.63
C LYS A 97 0.79 1.94 10.68
N SER A 98 0.52 2.38 9.45
CA SER A 98 1.59 2.77 8.52
C SER A 98 2.12 4.16 8.81
N MET A 99 1.28 5.08 9.29
CA MET A 99 1.66 6.47 9.57
C MET A 99 2.23 6.69 10.98
N HIS A 100 1.79 5.90 11.97
CA HIS A 100 2.14 6.08 13.37
C HIS A 100 2.65 4.77 13.99
N LYS A 101 3.53 4.88 15.00
CA LYS A 101 4.07 3.73 15.75
C LYS A 101 3.01 2.96 16.54
N GLY A 102 1.83 3.52 16.73
CA GLY A 102 0.73 2.91 17.47
C GLY A 102 -0.58 3.63 17.19
N THR A 103 -1.69 2.96 17.51
CA THR A 103 -3.06 3.47 17.32
C THR A 103 -3.61 4.17 18.55
N GLN A 104 -2.84 4.23 19.63
CA GLN A 104 -3.21 4.87 20.90
C GLN A 104 -2.10 5.80 21.38
N HIS A 105 -2.48 6.99 21.84
CA HIS A 105 -1.56 7.92 22.47
C HIS A 105 -1.21 7.46 23.89
N THR A 106 0.08 7.26 24.17
CA THR A 106 0.60 6.86 25.49
C THR A 106 1.43 7.96 26.16
N GLY A 107 1.43 9.17 25.59
CA GLY A 107 2.19 10.30 26.12
C GLY A 107 1.51 11.04 27.27
N LYS A 108 2.07 12.19 27.64
CA LYS A 108 1.45 13.07 28.64
C LYS A 108 0.07 13.50 28.16
N GLN A 109 -0.91 13.44 29.05
CA GLN A 109 -2.25 13.98 28.85
C GLN A 109 -2.54 15.10 29.87
N PRO A 110 -3.39 16.08 29.54
CA PRO A 110 -3.87 17.06 30.51
C PRO A 110 -4.52 16.37 31.72
N ARG A 111 -4.31 16.91 32.93
CA ARG A 111 -4.90 16.39 34.18
C ARG A 111 -6.41 16.64 34.30
N HIS A 112 -6.94 17.53 33.48
CA HIS A 112 -8.36 17.87 33.43
C HIS A 112 -8.79 17.77 31.97
N LEU A 113 -9.51 16.70 31.65
CA LEU A 113 -10.18 16.43 30.39
C LEU A 113 -11.62 16.05 30.72
#